data_AF-A0A8T1H9C2-F1
#
_entry.id   AF-A0A8T1H9C2-F1
#
_cell.length_a   1.000
_cell.length_b   1.000
_cell.length_c   1.000
_cell.angle_alpha   90.00
_cell.angle_beta   90.00
_cell.angle_gamma   90.00
#
_symmetry.space_group_name_H-M   'P 1'
#
loop_
_entity.id
_entity.type
_entity.pdbx_description
1 polymer ?
#
loop_
_entity_poly.entity_id
_entity_poly.type
_entity_poly.pdbx_seq_one_letter_code
_entity_poly.pdbx_strand_id
1 'polypeptide(L)'
;MPRAPPRLSSSTPPRCVATKEERQRVLDAYEAGDDWLTVARYNNVSRAAAYRLCKSGDPRPPPGGGARANCVKCTNEMVSALKDYLEEDCTLTLVQLHDKIMDRFQIRKEPSTCNSEVNKAKRYTFATELVRHQTNGEYIVYYDESNFNFFCMRSQGRAPAGQMADGLVLHQLQRRSIRRGVNAAFLKRIYETVKASATYRVYFVGKKVIIVLDNAPTNNQPEERLKEVIAEHGDLELLCLGLYSPMLNPIEGYFSVFMARVKAYLAEHRQRVFVQANTST
;
A
#
# COMPACT_ATOMS: atom_id res chain seq x y z
N MET A 1 -22.23 52.79 4.93
CA MET A 1 -21.30 51.68 5.22
C MET A 1 -21.11 50.85 3.96
N PRO A 2 -19.92 50.77 3.35
CA PRO A 2 -19.73 49.97 2.15
C PRO A 2 -19.67 48.48 2.50
N ARG A 3 -20.38 47.66 1.72
CA ARG A 3 -20.43 46.19 1.89
C ARG A 3 -19.04 45.60 1.62
N ALA A 4 -18.58 44.74 2.54
CA ALA A 4 -17.37 43.96 2.36
C ALA A 4 -17.49 43.02 1.15
N PRO A 5 -16.41 42.81 0.37
CA PRO A 5 -16.45 41.93 -0.78
C PRO A 5 -16.56 40.45 -0.36
N PRO A 6 -17.19 39.59 -1.18
CA PRO A 6 -17.38 38.20 -0.84
C PRO A 6 -16.04 37.44 -0.81
N ARG A 7 -15.86 36.60 0.21
CA ARG A 7 -14.68 35.74 0.35
C ARG A 7 -14.70 34.69 -0.77
N LEU A 8 -13.71 34.73 -1.66
CA LEU A 8 -13.48 33.73 -2.68
C LEU A 8 -13.15 32.38 -2.03
N SER A 9 -13.85 31.32 -2.48
CA SER A 9 -13.69 29.95 -2.03
C SER A 9 -12.28 29.42 -2.28
N SER A 10 -11.64 28.88 -1.23
CA SER A 10 -10.29 28.32 -1.25
C SER A 10 -10.24 26.88 -1.80
N SER A 11 -10.94 26.61 -2.90
CA SER A 11 -10.74 25.36 -3.64
C SER A 11 -9.50 25.54 -4.53
N THR A 12 -8.34 25.09 -4.05
CA THR A 12 -7.13 25.03 -4.87
C THR A 12 -7.45 24.18 -6.11
N PRO A 13 -7.43 24.75 -7.33
CA PRO A 13 -7.69 23.97 -8.53
C PRO A 13 -6.61 22.90 -8.70
N PRO A 14 -6.91 21.80 -9.42
CA PRO A 14 -5.91 20.78 -9.73
C PRO A 14 -4.68 21.43 -10.34
N ARG A 15 -3.48 20.96 -9.97
CA ARG A 15 -2.19 21.45 -10.47
C ARG A 15 -2.13 21.26 -11.99
N CYS A 16 -2.62 22.23 -12.74
CA CYS A 16 -2.55 22.26 -14.20
C CYS A 16 -1.19 22.84 -14.60
N VAL A 17 -0.53 22.21 -15.56
CA VAL A 17 0.70 22.76 -16.15
C VAL A 17 0.28 23.92 -17.04
N ALA A 18 0.75 25.13 -16.74
CA ALA A 18 0.42 26.32 -17.53
C ALA A 18 0.75 26.10 -19.02
N THR A 19 -0.22 26.43 -19.86
CA THR A 19 -0.18 26.34 -21.32
C THR A 19 0.87 27.29 -21.92
N LYS A 20 1.18 27.12 -23.20
CA LYS A 20 2.15 27.98 -23.90
C LYS A 20 1.68 29.44 -23.90
N GLU A 21 0.39 29.66 -24.09
CA GLU A 21 -0.25 30.97 -24.17
C GLU A 21 -0.25 31.68 -22.80
N GLU A 22 -0.52 30.93 -21.73
CA GLU A 22 -0.43 31.43 -20.34
C GLU A 22 1.00 31.83 -19.97
N ARG A 23 2.00 31.07 -20.43
CA ARG A 23 3.42 31.37 -20.26
C ARG A 23 3.83 32.58 -21.10
N GLN A 24 3.32 32.69 -22.34
CA GLN A 24 3.58 33.85 -23.20
C GLN A 24 3.10 35.15 -22.55
N ARG A 25 1.90 35.18 -21.95
CA ARG A 25 1.40 36.37 -21.24
C ARG A 25 2.31 36.85 -20.11
N VAL A 26 3.02 35.94 -19.45
CA VAL A 26 3.99 36.28 -18.39
C VAL A 26 5.27 36.87 -18.99
N LEU A 27 5.71 36.39 -20.17
CA LEU A 27 6.85 36.96 -20.90
C LEU A 27 6.54 38.35 -21.43
N ASP A 28 5.37 38.55 -22.04
CA ASP A 28 4.97 39.85 -22.59
C ASP A 28 4.94 40.92 -21.49
N ALA A 29 4.39 40.59 -20.31
CA ALA A 29 4.39 41.48 -19.15
C ALA A 29 5.82 41.74 -18.58
N TYR A 30 6.72 40.77 -18.68
CA TYR A 30 8.11 40.93 -18.26
C TYR A 30 8.88 41.85 -19.20
N GLU A 31 8.67 41.72 -20.51
CA GLU A 31 9.28 42.57 -21.54
C GLU A 31 8.74 44.01 -21.50
N ALA A 32 7.46 44.18 -21.20
CA ALA A 32 6.82 45.48 -21.01
C ALA A 32 7.25 46.20 -19.71
N GLY A 33 7.91 45.51 -18.78
CA GLY A 33 8.30 46.06 -17.47
C GLY A 33 7.16 46.14 -16.44
N ASP A 34 6.04 45.47 -16.71
CA ASP A 34 4.85 45.43 -15.84
C ASP A 34 5.01 44.44 -14.66
N ASP A 35 4.01 44.36 -13.77
CA ASP A 35 3.97 43.39 -12.67
C ASP A 35 3.66 41.95 -13.15
N TRP A 36 4.65 41.36 -13.82
CA TRP A 36 4.62 40.00 -14.35
C TRP A 36 4.48 38.91 -13.28
N LEU A 37 4.78 39.19 -12.00
CA LEU A 37 4.57 38.25 -10.89
C LEU A 37 3.08 38.09 -10.56
N THR A 38 2.32 39.18 -10.64
CA THR A 38 0.87 39.14 -10.50
C THR A 38 0.23 38.43 -11.69
N VAL A 39 0.71 38.68 -12.91
CA VAL A 39 0.28 37.95 -14.12
C VAL A 39 0.55 36.45 -13.99
N ALA A 40 1.74 36.05 -13.51
CA ALA A 40 2.09 34.66 -13.27
C ALA A 40 1.14 33.98 -12.27
N ARG A 41 0.80 34.68 -11.18
CA ARG A 41 -0.14 34.18 -10.17
C ARG A 41 -1.53 33.91 -10.74
N TYR A 42 -2.05 34.80 -11.60
CA TYR A 42 -3.34 34.62 -12.24
C TYR A 42 -3.35 33.51 -13.31
N ASN A 43 -2.20 33.24 -13.94
CA ASN A 43 -2.04 32.18 -14.94
C ASN A 43 -1.54 30.85 -14.35
N ASN A 44 -1.64 30.65 -13.02
CA ASN A 44 -1.19 29.45 -12.30
C ASN A 44 0.30 29.08 -12.51
N VAL A 45 1.13 30.06 -12.90
CA VAL A 45 2.58 29.89 -12.99
C VAL A 45 3.18 30.19 -11.62
N SER A 46 3.83 29.19 -11.01
CA SER A 46 4.50 29.42 -9.72
C SER A 46 5.60 30.48 -9.85
N ARG A 47 5.85 31.25 -8.79
CA ARG A 47 6.90 32.28 -8.77
C ARG A 47 8.24 31.75 -9.31
N ALA A 48 8.69 30.59 -8.85
CA ALA A 48 9.91 29.95 -9.32
C ALA A 48 9.87 29.54 -10.81
N ALA A 49 8.71 29.11 -11.31
CA ALA A 49 8.53 28.83 -12.74
C ALA A 49 8.55 30.11 -13.59
N ALA A 50 7.98 31.21 -13.09
CA ALA A 50 7.97 32.51 -13.76
C ALA A 50 9.39 33.09 -13.89
N TYR A 51 10.21 33.06 -12.83
CA TYR A 51 11.61 33.47 -12.92
C TYR A 51 12.41 32.62 -13.92
N ARG A 52 12.20 31.30 -13.93
CA ARG A 52 12.85 30.41 -14.91
C ARG A 52 12.41 30.73 -16.34
N LEU A 53 11.12 31.01 -16.52
CA LEU A 53 10.54 31.40 -17.80
C LEU A 53 11.17 32.68 -18.33
N CYS A 54 11.19 33.77 -17.55
CA CYS A 54 11.81 35.04 -17.93
C CYS A 54 13.32 34.91 -18.21
N LYS A 55 14.02 34.01 -17.49
CA LYS A 55 15.43 33.71 -17.75
C LYS A 55 15.64 32.91 -19.05
N SER A 56 14.72 32.01 -19.38
CA SER A 56 14.81 31.14 -20.57
C SER A 56 14.30 31.79 -21.86
N GLY A 57 13.35 32.73 -21.77
CA GLY A 57 12.66 33.32 -22.91
C GLY A 57 11.75 32.36 -23.70
N ASP A 58 11.60 31.10 -23.27
CA ASP A 58 10.86 30.08 -24.01
C ASP A 58 9.47 29.80 -23.39
N PRO A 59 8.37 30.17 -24.05
CA PRO A 59 7.01 29.95 -23.56
C PRO A 59 6.61 28.46 -23.60
N ARG A 60 7.36 27.58 -24.26
CA ARG A 60 7.01 26.16 -24.34
C ARG A 60 6.92 25.54 -22.94
N PRO A 61 5.87 24.74 -22.65
CA PRO A 61 5.84 23.95 -21.44
C PRO A 61 7.06 23.05 -21.35
N PRO A 62 7.63 22.84 -20.14
CA PRO A 62 8.74 21.91 -19.99
C PRO A 62 8.34 20.52 -20.50
N PRO A 63 9.25 19.81 -21.19
CA PRO A 63 8.96 18.45 -21.64
C PRO A 63 8.55 17.60 -20.43
N GLY A 64 7.46 16.84 -20.59
CA GLY A 64 7.05 15.87 -19.58
C GLY A 64 8.20 14.92 -19.29
N GLY A 65 8.36 14.51 -18.03
CA GLY A 65 9.38 13.53 -17.66
C GLY A 65 9.23 12.29 -18.55
N GLY A 66 10.27 11.98 -19.32
CA GLY A 66 10.25 10.88 -20.28
C GLY A 66 9.89 9.55 -19.61
N ALA A 67 9.42 8.59 -20.43
CA ALA A 67 9.20 7.23 -19.97
C ALA A 67 10.51 6.69 -19.38
N ARG A 68 10.51 6.40 -18.08
CA ARG A 68 11.65 5.77 -17.42
C ARG A 68 11.69 4.32 -17.88
N ALA A 69 12.77 3.87 -18.51
CA ALA A 69 12.91 2.51 -19.02
C ALA A 69 12.53 1.44 -17.98
N ASN A 70 12.93 1.62 -16.71
CA ASN A 70 12.61 0.72 -15.60
C ASN A 70 11.11 0.69 -15.20
N CYS A 71 10.28 1.60 -15.73
CA CYS A 71 8.85 1.67 -15.48
C CYS A 71 8.02 1.24 -16.70
N VAL A 72 8.64 0.95 -17.84
CA VAL A 72 7.96 0.50 -19.06
C VAL A 72 7.60 -0.98 -18.89
N LYS A 73 6.31 -1.26 -18.70
CA LYS A 73 5.80 -2.63 -18.50
C LYS A 73 5.63 -3.44 -19.79
N CYS A 74 5.54 -2.76 -20.92
CA CYS A 74 5.33 -3.37 -22.23
C CYS A 74 6.24 -2.63 -23.21
N THR A 75 7.23 -3.32 -23.77
CA THR A 75 8.15 -2.71 -24.73
C THR A 75 7.53 -2.65 -26.12
N ASN A 76 8.09 -1.85 -27.03
CA ASN A 76 7.57 -1.74 -28.40
C ASN A 76 7.65 -3.08 -29.13
N GLU A 77 8.65 -3.91 -28.82
CA GLU A 77 8.82 -5.26 -29.35
C GLU A 77 7.68 -6.18 -28.88
N MET A 78 7.27 -6.08 -27.62
CA MET A 78 6.12 -6.83 -27.09
C MET A 78 4.82 -6.40 -27.77
N VAL A 79 4.65 -5.10 -28.03
CA VAL A 79 3.50 -4.56 -28.76
C VAL A 79 3.49 -5.06 -30.22
N SER A 80 4.65 -5.11 -30.88
CA SER A 80 4.77 -5.65 -32.24
C SER A 80 4.37 -7.12 -32.26
N ALA A 81 4.91 -7.93 -31.35
CA ALA A 81 4.58 -9.36 -31.26
C ALA A 81 3.09 -9.59 -31.00
N LEU A 82 2.44 -8.76 -30.19
CA LEU A 82 0.98 -8.83 -29.97
C LEU A 82 0.18 -8.55 -31.25
N LYS A 83 0.64 -7.62 -32.08
CA LYS A 83 0.01 -7.35 -33.39
C LYS A 83 0.17 -8.53 -34.32
N ASP A 84 1.37 -9.09 -34.42
CA ASP A 84 1.64 -10.28 -35.25
C ASP A 84 0.70 -11.44 -34.86
N TYR A 85 0.51 -11.70 -33.56
CA TYR A 85 -0.39 -12.75 -33.10
C TYR A 85 -1.86 -12.50 -33.42
N LEU A 86 -2.31 -11.25 -33.36
CA LEU A 86 -3.67 -10.87 -33.71
C LEU A 86 -3.92 -10.88 -35.22
N GLU A 87 -2.89 -10.62 -36.02
CA GLU A 87 -2.93 -10.73 -37.48
C GLU A 87 -2.96 -12.21 -37.93
N GLU A 88 -2.25 -13.09 -37.23
CA GLU A 88 -2.26 -14.54 -37.49
C GLU A 88 -3.56 -15.21 -37.04
N ASP A 89 -4.04 -14.88 -35.84
CA ASP A 89 -5.29 -15.41 -35.29
C ASP A 89 -6.01 -14.37 -34.43
N CYS A 90 -7.06 -13.78 -35.00
CA CYS A 90 -7.88 -12.78 -34.32
C CYS A 90 -8.86 -13.37 -33.30
N THR A 91 -8.94 -14.70 -33.17
CA THR A 91 -9.78 -15.38 -32.17
C THR A 91 -9.09 -15.57 -30.82
N LEU A 92 -7.78 -15.26 -30.75
CA LEU A 92 -7.01 -15.37 -29.52
C LEU A 92 -7.59 -14.49 -28.41
N THR A 93 -7.83 -15.11 -27.26
CA THR A 93 -8.24 -14.40 -26.04
C THR A 93 -7.06 -13.63 -25.44
N LEU A 94 -7.37 -12.64 -24.61
CA LEU A 94 -6.37 -11.89 -23.86
C LEU A 94 -5.47 -12.78 -22.98
N VAL A 95 -5.98 -13.92 -22.49
CA VAL A 95 -5.19 -14.89 -21.70
C VAL A 95 -4.19 -15.61 -22.59
N GLN A 96 -4.61 -16.05 -23.78
CA GLN A 96 -3.72 -16.72 -24.74
C GLN A 96 -2.64 -15.77 -25.28
N LEU A 97 -3.00 -14.50 -25.58
CA LEU A 97 -2.03 -13.48 -25.98
C LEU A 97 -1.04 -13.16 -24.86
N HIS A 98 -1.53 -13.07 -23.62
CA HIS A 98 -0.68 -12.92 -22.44
C HIS A 98 0.33 -14.07 -22.34
N ASP A 99 -0.12 -15.32 -22.41
CA ASP A 99 0.76 -16.48 -22.25
C ASP A 99 1.79 -16.58 -23.38
N LYS A 100 1.38 -16.32 -24.63
CA LYS A 100 2.29 -16.25 -25.78
C LYS A 100 3.38 -15.17 -25.61
N ILE A 101 3.02 -13.99 -25.11
CA ILE A 101 4.00 -12.92 -24.83
C ILE A 101 4.92 -13.27 -23.67
N MET A 102 4.39 -13.83 -22.59
CA MET A 102 5.19 -14.23 -21.44
C MET A 102 6.22 -15.29 -21.83
N ASP A 103 5.84 -16.27 -22.65
CA ASP A 103 6.72 -17.31 -23.16
C ASP A 103 7.77 -16.75 -24.13
N ARG A 104 7.35 -16.01 -25.17
CA ARG A 104 8.25 -15.45 -26.20
C ARG A 104 9.32 -14.52 -25.61
N PHE A 105 8.96 -13.71 -24.62
CA PHE A 105 9.89 -12.76 -23.97
C PHE A 105 10.49 -13.29 -22.66
N GLN A 106 10.22 -14.55 -22.30
CA GLN A 106 10.67 -15.18 -21.06
C GLN A 106 10.38 -14.34 -19.81
N ILE A 107 9.24 -13.64 -19.80
CA ILE A 107 8.87 -12.74 -18.72
C ILE A 107 8.31 -13.60 -17.59
N ARG A 108 9.00 -13.57 -16.44
CA ARG A 108 8.49 -14.23 -15.23
C ARG A 108 7.32 -13.45 -14.65
N LYS A 109 6.22 -14.15 -14.37
CA LYS A 109 5.02 -13.60 -13.72
C LYS A 109 5.31 -13.11 -12.31
N GLU A 110 6.17 -13.80 -11.56
CA GLU A 110 6.69 -13.29 -10.30
C GLU A 110 7.90 -12.38 -10.54
N PRO A 111 7.98 -11.23 -9.86
CA PRO A 111 9.20 -10.44 -9.83
C PRO A 111 10.38 -11.32 -9.46
N SER A 112 11.48 -11.23 -10.20
CA SER A 112 12.74 -11.93 -9.88
C SER A 112 13.23 -11.63 -8.46
N THR A 113 12.80 -10.50 -7.89
CA THR A 113 13.04 -10.09 -6.51
C THR A 113 12.30 -10.95 -5.49
N CYS A 114 11.14 -11.53 -5.79
CA CYS A 114 10.37 -12.35 -4.85
C CYS A 114 11.11 -13.64 -4.45
N ASN A 115 11.80 -14.27 -5.40
CA ASN A 115 12.54 -15.52 -5.18
C ASN A 115 14.06 -15.34 -5.31
N SER A 116 14.56 -14.14 -4.98
CA SER A 116 16.00 -13.92 -4.85
C SER A 116 16.60 -14.87 -3.80
N GLU A 117 17.86 -15.25 -3.96
CA GLU A 117 18.56 -16.13 -3.01
C GLU A 117 18.54 -15.55 -1.58
N VAL A 118 18.57 -14.22 -1.46
CA VAL A 118 18.44 -13.51 -0.18
C VAL A 118 17.07 -13.79 0.47
N ASN A 119 15.97 -13.74 -0.30
CA ASN A 119 14.64 -14.00 0.25
C ASN A 119 14.43 -15.49 0.56
N LYS A 120 14.99 -16.39 -0.27
CA LYS A 120 14.98 -17.83 0.03
C LYS A 120 15.71 -18.15 1.33
N ALA A 121 16.90 -17.57 1.53
CA ALA A 121 17.66 -17.74 2.77
C ALA A 121 16.86 -17.22 3.99
N LYS A 122 16.26 -16.03 3.89
CA LYS A 122 15.41 -15.48 4.97
C LYS A 122 14.21 -16.37 5.29
N ARG A 123 13.54 -16.91 4.28
CA ARG A 123 12.43 -17.87 4.46
C ARG A 123 12.89 -19.15 5.15
N TYR A 124 14.06 -19.65 4.77
CA TYR A 124 14.65 -20.85 5.37
C TYR A 124 14.97 -20.62 6.85
N THR A 125 15.64 -19.51 7.19
CA THR A 125 15.93 -19.15 8.59
C THR A 125 14.65 -19.02 9.40
N PHE A 126 13.64 -18.30 8.88
CA PHE A 126 12.34 -18.16 9.54
C PHE A 126 11.68 -19.52 9.78
N ALA A 127 11.62 -20.38 8.74
CA ALA A 127 11.00 -21.69 8.85
C ALA A 127 11.71 -22.57 9.89
N THR A 128 13.03 -22.47 9.96
CA THR A 128 13.85 -23.22 10.92
C THR A 128 13.54 -22.79 12.36
N GLU A 129 13.51 -21.47 12.63
CA GLU A 129 13.14 -20.94 13.95
C GLU A 129 11.69 -21.25 14.32
N LEU A 130 10.77 -21.17 13.36
CA LEU A 130 9.37 -21.50 13.59
C LEU A 130 9.21 -22.98 13.99
N VAL A 131 9.87 -23.90 13.28
CA VAL A 131 9.85 -25.33 13.61
C VAL A 131 10.47 -25.57 14.99
N ARG A 132 11.58 -24.89 15.33
CA ARG A 132 12.19 -24.98 16.65
C ARG A 132 11.20 -24.59 17.76
N HIS A 133 10.53 -23.45 17.60
CA HIS A 133 9.52 -22.96 18.54
C HIS A 133 8.31 -23.92 18.67
N GLN A 134 7.87 -24.51 17.56
CA GLN A 134 6.84 -25.55 17.56
C GLN A 134 7.29 -26.80 18.32
N THR A 135 8.52 -27.28 18.10
CA THR A 135 9.06 -28.44 18.81
C THR A 135 9.25 -28.21 20.31
N ASN A 136 9.55 -26.97 20.71
CA ASN A 136 9.65 -26.58 22.12
C ASN A 136 8.27 -26.45 22.81
N GLY A 137 7.18 -26.49 22.05
CA GLY A 137 5.82 -26.29 22.53
C GLY A 137 5.59 -24.86 23.02
N GLU A 138 6.19 -23.88 22.36
CA GLU A 138 6.04 -22.45 22.69
C GLU A 138 4.75 -21.89 22.09
N TYR A 139 4.22 -20.82 22.68
CA TYR A 139 2.93 -20.26 22.27
C TYR A 139 3.11 -19.26 21.13
N ILE A 140 2.73 -19.65 19.91
CA ILE A 140 2.95 -18.85 18.70
C ILE A 140 1.68 -18.07 18.37
N VAL A 141 1.83 -16.75 18.25
CA VAL A 141 0.77 -15.82 17.83
C VAL A 141 1.22 -15.10 16.59
N TYR A 142 0.38 -15.08 15.56
CA TYR A 142 0.64 -14.27 14.39
C TYR A 142 0.02 -12.88 14.58
N TYR A 143 0.68 -11.86 14.08
CA TYR A 143 0.20 -10.48 14.06
C TYR A 143 0.50 -9.85 12.70
N ASP A 144 -0.53 -9.23 12.14
CA ASP A 144 -0.43 -8.54 10.86
C ASP A 144 -1.51 -7.46 10.76
N GLU A 145 -1.33 -6.53 9.83
CA GLU A 145 -2.21 -5.41 9.57
C GLU A 145 -2.81 -5.54 8.16
N SER A 146 -4.14 -5.51 8.06
CA SER A 146 -4.82 -5.49 6.76
C SER A 146 -5.66 -4.23 6.58
N ASN A 147 -5.51 -3.61 5.40
CA ASN A 147 -6.30 -2.45 5.01
C ASN A 147 -7.50 -2.87 4.17
N PHE A 148 -8.64 -2.20 4.37
CA PHE A 148 -9.78 -2.29 3.47
C PHE A 148 -10.37 -0.93 3.18
N ASN A 149 -10.85 -0.77 1.94
CA ASN A 149 -11.49 0.44 1.49
C ASN A 149 -13.01 0.23 1.44
N PHE A 150 -13.75 1.15 2.07
CA PHE A 150 -15.22 1.18 2.05
C PHE A 150 -15.80 1.31 0.63
N PHE A 151 -15.05 1.86 -0.32
CA PHE A 151 -15.49 2.02 -1.72
C PHE A 151 -15.23 0.79 -2.60
N CYS A 152 -14.49 -0.21 -2.12
CA CYS A 152 -14.18 -1.41 -2.90
C CYS A 152 -15.26 -2.49 -2.71
N MET A 153 -16.38 -2.33 -3.43
CA MET A 153 -17.48 -3.28 -3.46
C MET A 153 -17.25 -4.36 -4.53
N ARG A 154 -17.45 -5.63 -4.18
CA ARG A 154 -17.56 -6.75 -5.13
C ARG A 154 -18.65 -7.70 -4.64
N SER A 155 -19.47 -8.19 -5.56
CA SER A 155 -20.54 -9.16 -5.26
C SER A 155 -20.03 -10.56 -4.93
N GLN A 156 -18.76 -10.86 -5.23
CA GLN A 156 -18.13 -12.16 -5.03
C GLN A 156 -16.75 -11.97 -4.37
N GLY A 157 -16.53 -12.62 -3.23
CA GLY A 157 -15.24 -12.73 -2.56
C GLY A 157 -14.41 -13.88 -3.13
N ARG A 158 -13.09 -13.92 -2.88
CA ARG A 158 -12.20 -15.02 -3.30
C ARG A 158 -11.92 -16.05 -2.19
N ALA A 159 -12.64 -15.97 -1.08
CA ALA A 159 -12.48 -16.94 0.01
C ALA A 159 -13.19 -18.25 -0.35
N PRO A 160 -12.57 -19.43 -0.15
CA PRO A 160 -13.26 -20.70 -0.25
C PRO A 160 -14.49 -20.70 0.66
N ALA A 161 -15.64 -21.15 0.15
CA ALA A 161 -16.86 -21.26 0.94
C ALA A 161 -16.67 -22.28 2.08
N GLY A 162 -17.04 -21.91 3.31
CA GLY A 162 -17.12 -22.83 4.45
C GLY A 162 -16.02 -22.76 5.51
N GLN A 163 -14.96 -21.93 5.35
CA GLN A 163 -13.96 -21.76 6.41
C GLN A 163 -14.46 -20.80 7.52
N MET A 164 -14.59 -21.32 8.74
CA MET A 164 -14.67 -20.50 9.95
C MET A 164 -13.24 -20.17 10.38
N ALA A 165 -13.01 -18.91 10.72
CA ALA A 165 -11.71 -18.42 11.15
C ALA A 165 -11.68 -18.43 12.68
N ASP A 166 -11.36 -19.59 13.27
CA ASP A 166 -11.20 -19.78 14.72
C ASP A 166 -9.78 -19.39 15.16
N GLY A 167 -9.64 -18.91 16.40
CA GLY A 167 -8.34 -18.59 17.01
C GLY A 167 -7.93 -17.12 17.00
N LEU A 168 -8.86 -16.18 16.79
CA LEU A 168 -8.58 -14.74 16.94
C LEU A 168 -8.30 -14.40 18.40
N VAL A 169 -7.10 -13.89 18.69
CA VAL A 169 -6.71 -13.43 20.02
C VAL A 169 -7.20 -12.02 20.29
N LEU A 170 -6.89 -11.08 19.40
CA LEU A 170 -7.20 -9.66 19.56
C LEU A 170 -7.30 -8.98 18.19
N HIS A 171 -8.21 -8.01 18.06
CA HIS A 171 -8.26 -7.13 16.90
C HIS A 171 -8.41 -5.67 17.32
N GLN A 172 -7.90 -4.76 16.51
CA GLN A 172 -8.11 -3.32 16.67
C GLN A 172 -8.42 -2.71 15.31
N LEU A 173 -9.49 -1.91 15.24
CA LEU A 173 -9.85 -1.14 14.05
C LEU A 173 -9.41 0.31 14.25
N GLN A 174 -8.67 0.84 13.29
CA GLN A 174 -8.26 2.24 13.28
C GLN A 174 -8.57 2.87 11.93
N ARG A 175 -9.06 4.12 11.94
CA ARG A 175 -9.19 4.92 10.71
C ARG A 175 -7.82 5.47 10.32
N ARG A 176 -7.43 5.26 9.04
CA ARG A 176 -6.15 5.66 8.43
C ARG A 176 -4.97 4.78 8.89
N SER A 177 -3.78 5.06 8.38
CA SER A 177 -2.57 4.30 8.65
C SER A 177 -2.25 4.23 10.14
N ILE A 178 -1.96 3.02 10.63
CA ILE A 178 -1.48 2.77 11.98
C ILE A 178 -0.07 3.36 12.11
N ARG A 179 0.14 4.19 13.13
CA ARG A 179 1.47 4.74 13.43
C ARG A 179 2.27 3.68 14.19
N ARG A 180 3.57 3.58 13.94
CA ARG A 180 4.46 2.57 14.53
C ARG A 180 4.40 2.49 16.07
N GLY A 181 4.28 3.62 16.78
CA GLY A 181 4.12 3.62 18.24
C GLY A 181 2.79 3.04 18.77
N VAL A 182 1.75 2.93 17.94
CA VAL A 182 0.49 2.22 18.27
C VAL A 182 0.70 0.71 18.19
N ASN A 183 1.58 0.25 17.31
CA ASN A 183 1.90 -1.16 17.12
C ASN A 183 2.61 -1.75 18.36
N ALA A 184 3.60 -1.07 18.95
CA ALA A 184 4.27 -1.53 20.17
C ALA A 184 3.30 -1.69 21.37
N ALA A 185 2.41 -0.73 21.58
CA ALA A 185 1.39 -0.82 22.63
C ALA A 185 0.39 -1.96 22.36
N PHE A 186 0.07 -2.23 21.10
CA PHE A 186 -0.79 -3.34 20.71
C PHE A 186 -0.11 -4.70 20.92
N LEU A 187 1.19 -4.83 20.61
CA LEU A 187 1.96 -6.04 20.88
C LEU A 187 2.01 -6.38 22.37
N LYS A 188 2.20 -5.37 23.23
CA LYS A 188 2.10 -5.55 24.68
C LYS A 188 0.72 -6.08 25.09
N ARG A 189 -0.36 -5.51 24.54
CA ARG A 189 -1.73 -6.01 24.80
C ARG A 189 -1.95 -7.43 24.31
N ILE A 190 -1.41 -7.81 23.15
CA ILE A 190 -1.47 -9.20 22.67
C ILE A 190 -0.83 -10.12 23.71
N TYR A 191 0.40 -9.79 24.14
CA TYR A 191 1.12 -10.58 25.13
C TYR A 191 0.34 -10.73 26.45
N GLU A 192 -0.15 -9.63 27.01
CA GLU A 192 -0.97 -9.63 28.23
C GLU A 192 -2.25 -10.49 28.06
N THR A 193 -2.91 -10.37 26.91
CA THR A 193 -4.12 -11.13 26.58
C THR A 193 -3.83 -12.62 26.47
N VAL A 194 -2.72 -13.00 25.83
CA VAL A 194 -2.27 -14.39 25.73
C VAL A 194 -2.02 -14.95 27.12
N LYS A 195 -1.28 -14.25 27.97
CA LYS A 195 -0.98 -14.68 29.36
C LYS A 195 -2.24 -14.80 30.22
N ALA A 196 -3.23 -13.96 29.98
CA ALA A 196 -4.52 -14.02 30.67
C ALA A 196 -5.43 -15.15 30.15
N SER A 197 -5.20 -15.66 28.93
CA SER A 197 -6.05 -16.67 28.31
C SER A 197 -6.06 -18.00 29.08
N ALA A 198 -7.22 -18.67 29.10
CA ALA A 198 -7.35 -20.00 29.69
C ALA A 198 -6.43 -21.01 29.00
N THR A 199 -6.31 -20.93 27.67
CA THR A 199 -5.42 -21.80 26.87
C THR A 199 -3.98 -21.71 27.35
N TYR A 200 -3.46 -20.50 27.55
CA TYR A 200 -2.10 -20.34 28.05
C TYR A 200 -1.94 -20.89 29.47
N ARG A 201 -2.91 -20.59 30.35
CA ARG A 201 -2.90 -21.02 31.76
C ARG A 201 -2.99 -22.54 31.94
N VAL A 202 -3.57 -23.26 30.98
CA VAL A 202 -3.70 -24.72 31.06
C VAL A 202 -2.55 -25.43 30.36
N TYR A 203 -2.12 -24.96 29.19
CA TYR A 203 -1.25 -25.74 28.30
C TYR A 203 0.15 -25.13 28.11
N PHE A 204 0.35 -23.85 28.40
CA PHE A 204 1.57 -23.12 28.02
C PHE A 204 2.20 -22.35 29.18
N VAL A 205 1.82 -22.64 30.43
CA VAL A 205 2.42 -22.00 31.61
C VAL A 205 3.93 -22.23 31.63
N GLY A 206 4.68 -21.12 31.77
CA GLY A 206 6.15 -21.15 31.77
C GLY A 206 6.78 -21.27 30.39
N LYS A 207 5.99 -21.40 29.32
CA LYS A 207 6.48 -21.37 27.94
C LYS A 207 6.59 -19.93 27.44
N LYS A 208 7.55 -19.72 26.53
CA LYS A 208 7.68 -18.45 25.83
C LYS A 208 6.46 -18.16 24.95
N VAL A 209 6.21 -16.87 24.74
CA VAL A 209 5.24 -16.36 23.80
C VAL A 209 5.99 -15.81 22.60
N ILE A 210 5.73 -16.36 21.42
CA ILE A 210 6.35 -15.96 20.17
C ILE A 210 5.34 -15.16 19.36
N ILE A 211 5.63 -13.89 19.07
CA ILE A 211 4.79 -13.08 18.18
C ILE A 211 5.45 -13.01 16.80
N VAL A 212 4.77 -13.57 15.80
CA VAL A 212 5.17 -13.55 14.40
C VAL A 212 4.66 -12.28 13.74
N LEU A 213 5.55 -11.50 13.12
CA LEU A 213 5.23 -10.24 12.46
C LEU A 213 5.43 -10.37 10.94
N ASP A 214 4.42 -9.98 10.15
CA ASP A 214 4.63 -9.74 8.72
C ASP A 214 5.26 -8.36 8.50
N ASN A 215 6.16 -8.27 7.51
CA ASN A 215 7.00 -7.11 7.22
C ASN A 215 7.93 -6.69 8.38
N ALA A 216 9.07 -7.35 8.47
CA ALA A 216 10.22 -6.78 9.17
C ALA A 216 10.46 -5.35 8.66
N PRO A 217 10.52 -4.30 9.51
CA PRO A 217 10.96 -2.98 9.06
C PRO A 217 12.33 -3.18 8.41
N THR A 218 12.39 -3.00 7.08
CA THR A 218 13.52 -3.44 6.26
C THR A 218 14.77 -2.56 6.44
N ASN A 219 14.89 -1.88 7.59
CA ASN A 219 16.07 -1.16 8.02
C ASN A 219 16.13 -1.09 9.55
N ASN A 220 16.82 -2.06 10.15
CA ASN A 220 17.74 -1.98 11.30
C ASN A 220 17.39 -1.25 12.61
N GLN A 221 16.14 -0.90 12.90
CA GLN A 221 15.76 -0.47 14.25
C GLN A 221 14.41 -1.13 14.61
N PRO A 222 14.38 -2.14 15.50
CA PRO A 222 13.21 -2.28 16.36
C PRO A 222 13.08 -0.94 17.09
N GLU A 223 11.90 -0.29 17.05
CA GLU A 223 11.67 0.91 17.86
C GLU A 223 12.16 0.65 19.29
N GLU A 224 12.79 1.62 19.95
CA GLU A 224 13.22 1.48 21.35
C GLU A 224 12.10 0.92 22.22
N ARG A 225 10.86 1.36 21.95
CA ARG A 225 9.64 0.85 22.59
C ARG A 225 9.40 -0.64 22.43
N LEU A 226 9.73 -1.21 21.27
CA LEU A 226 9.60 -2.64 21.03
C LEU A 226 10.68 -3.40 21.81
N LYS A 227 11.90 -2.86 21.85
CA LYS A 227 12.98 -3.42 22.68
C LYS A 227 12.65 -3.34 24.17
N GLU A 228 12.04 -2.24 24.62
CA GLU A 228 11.55 -2.07 25.98
C GLU A 228 10.51 -3.13 26.33
N VAL A 229 9.51 -3.37 25.46
CA VAL A 229 8.48 -4.40 25.69
C VAL A 229 9.10 -5.81 25.75
N ILE A 230 10.08 -6.11 24.91
CA ILE A 230 10.81 -7.39 24.97
C ILE A 230 11.68 -7.46 26.24
N ALA A 231 12.35 -6.38 26.63
CA ALA A 231 13.19 -6.36 27.83
C ALA A 231 12.35 -6.45 29.12
N GLU A 232 11.14 -5.89 29.13
CA GLU A 232 10.17 -6.01 30.22
C GLU A 232 9.68 -7.46 30.38
N HIS A 233 9.65 -8.24 29.29
CA HIS A 233 9.13 -9.60 29.25
C HIS A 233 10.17 -10.57 28.68
N GLY A 234 11.02 -11.13 29.55
CA GLY A 234 12.11 -12.03 29.14
C GLY A 234 11.68 -13.35 28.48
N ASP A 235 10.38 -13.65 28.48
CA ASP A 235 9.75 -14.80 27.83
C ASP A 235 8.91 -14.43 26.59
N LEU A 236 8.96 -13.17 26.15
CA LEU A 236 8.41 -12.70 24.88
C LEU A 236 9.52 -12.66 23.83
N GLU A 237 9.27 -13.25 22.66
CA GLU A 237 10.20 -13.22 21.53
C GLU A 237 9.45 -12.89 20.24
N LEU A 238 10.10 -12.12 19.35
CA LEU A 238 9.51 -11.68 18.09
C LEU A 238 10.16 -12.41 16.93
N LEU A 239 9.34 -12.95 16.04
CA LEU A 239 9.81 -13.64 14.84
C LEU A 239 9.31 -12.89 13.59
N CYS A 240 10.23 -12.30 12.83
CA CYS A 240 9.86 -11.50 11.67
C CYS A 240 9.87 -12.30 10.37
N LEU A 241 8.81 -12.20 9.59
CA LEU A 241 8.73 -12.76 8.25
C LEU A 241 9.64 -12.01 7.28
N GLY A 242 10.30 -12.77 6.40
CA GLY A 242 11.04 -12.22 5.27
C GLY A 242 10.09 -11.65 4.21
N LEU A 243 10.55 -10.63 3.49
CA LEU A 243 9.82 -10.02 2.38
C LEU A 243 9.21 -11.06 1.43
N TYR A 244 8.00 -10.78 0.95
CA TYR A 244 7.29 -11.60 -0.03
C TYR A 244 7.05 -13.05 0.44
N SER A 245 6.69 -13.26 1.71
CA SER A 245 6.47 -14.61 2.25
C SER A 245 5.06 -14.84 2.83
N PRO A 246 3.96 -14.42 2.15
CA PRO A 246 2.60 -14.56 2.69
C PRO A 246 2.18 -16.01 2.90
N MET A 247 2.78 -16.96 2.17
CA MET A 247 2.54 -18.40 2.37
C MET A 247 3.01 -18.92 3.74
N LEU A 248 3.82 -18.15 4.46
CA LEU A 248 4.26 -18.45 5.83
C LEU A 248 3.46 -17.67 6.89
N ASN A 249 2.48 -16.86 6.46
CA ASN A 249 1.59 -16.08 7.31
C ASN A 249 0.15 -16.63 7.24
N PRO A 250 -0.26 -17.54 8.14
CA PRO A 250 -1.61 -18.09 8.12
C PRO A 250 -2.72 -17.06 8.34
N ILE A 251 -2.42 -15.88 8.90
CA ILE A 251 -3.41 -14.79 9.07
C ILE A 251 -3.94 -14.30 7.73
N GLU A 252 -3.18 -14.42 6.64
CA GLU A 252 -3.65 -14.05 5.30
C GLU A 252 -4.94 -14.80 4.90
N GLY A 253 -5.09 -16.05 5.36
CA GLY A 253 -6.33 -16.81 5.22
C GLY A 253 -7.48 -16.18 6.01
N TYR A 254 -7.23 -15.79 7.26
CA TYR A 254 -8.20 -15.09 8.11
C TYR A 254 -8.65 -13.78 7.46
N PHE A 255 -7.71 -12.95 6.98
CA PHE A 255 -8.03 -11.70 6.30
C PHE A 255 -8.81 -11.94 5.02
N SER A 256 -8.49 -12.99 4.25
CA SER A 256 -9.25 -13.32 3.05
C SER A 256 -10.74 -13.58 3.36
N VAL A 257 -11.03 -14.33 4.43
CA VAL A 257 -12.41 -14.60 4.88
C VAL A 257 -13.07 -13.32 5.43
N PHE A 258 -12.38 -12.60 6.31
CA PHE A 258 -12.87 -11.34 6.89
C PHE A 258 -13.22 -10.32 5.81
N MET A 259 -12.30 -10.07 4.87
CA MET A 259 -12.50 -9.12 3.78
C MET A 259 -13.61 -9.54 2.83
N ALA A 260 -13.80 -10.84 2.61
CA ALA A 260 -14.94 -11.33 1.83
C ALA A 260 -16.27 -10.98 2.52
N ARG A 261 -16.38 -11.20 3.84
CA ARG A 261 -17.57 -10.86 4.63
C ARG A 261 -17.82 -9.35 4.67
N VAL A 262 -16.77 -8.54 4.88
CA VAL A 262 -16.89 -7.07 4.85
C VAL A 262 -17.42 -6.60 3.49
N LYS A 263 -16.88 -7.13 2.39
CA LYS A 263 -17.32 -6.75 1.03
C LYS A 263 -18.75 -7.18 0.74
N ALA A 264 -19.16 -8.38 1.16
CA ALA A 264 -20.54 -8.84 1.05
C ALA A 264 -21.51 -7.94 1.82
N TYR A 265 -21.18 -7.64 3.07
CA TYR A 265 -21.96 -6.72 3.91
C TYR A 265 -22.12 -5.33 3.27
N LEU A 266 -21.02 -4.76 2.75
CA LEU A 266 -21.06 -3.47 2.05
C LEU A 266 -21.88 -3.50 0.77
N ALA A 267 -21.88 -4.61 0.02
CA ALA A 267 -22.70 -4.76 -1.18
C ALA A 267 -24.20 -4.78 -0.86
N GLU A 268 -24.59 -5.50 0.20
CA GLU A 268 -25.98 -5.57 0.67
C GLU A 268 -26.47 -4.24 1.26
N HIS A 269 -25.61 -3.54 2.00
CA HIS A 269 -25.97 -2.33 2.76
C HIS A 269 -25.62 -1.03 2.02
N ARG A 270 -25.34 -1.11 0.71
CA ARG A 270 -24.84 -0.02 -0.13
C ARG A 270 -25.54 1.33 0.12
N GLN A 271 -26.87 1.36 0.14
CA GLN A 271 -27.62 2.60 0.22
C GLN A 271 -27.53 3.25 1.61
N ARG A 272 -27.51 2.46 2.69
CA ARG A 272 -27.38 2.98 4.06
C ARG A 272 -26.00 3.57 4.33
N VAL A 273 -24.95 2.92 3.82
CA VAL A 273 -23.56 3.37 4.02
C VAL A 273 -23.31 4.71 3.32
N PHE A 274 -23.83 4.91 2.11
CA PHE A 274 -23.70 6.19 1.39
C PHE A 274 -24.50 7.33 2.05
N VAL A 275 -25.68 7.04 2.61
CA VAL A 275 -26.50 8.05 3.30
C VAL A 275 -25.84 8.50 4.60
N GLN A 276 -25.32 7.58 5.41
CA GLN A 276 -24.66 7.92 6.68
C GLN A 276 -23.32 8.66 6.50
N ALA A 277 -22.58 8.38 5.43
CA ALA A 277 -21.33 9.07 5.13
C ALA A 277 -21.54 10.57 4.81
N ASN A 278 -22.71 10.95 4.29
CA ASN A 278 -23.03 12.34 3.94
C ASN A 278 -23.67 13.14 5.09
N THR A 279 -24.07 12.49 6.18
CA THR A 279 -24.69 13.15 7.35
C THR A 279 -23.71 13.44 8.49
N SER A 280 -22.46 12.99 8.38
CA SER A 280 -21.39 13.29 9.33
C SER A 280 -20.48 14.40 8.77
N THR A 281 -21.00 15.62 8.74
CA THR A 281 -20.21 16.84 8.50
C THR A 281 -20.27 17.71 9.74
#